data_AF-A0A0G4FKU4-F1
#
_entry.id   AF-A0A0G4FKU4-F1
#
_cell.length_a   1.000
_cell.length_b   1.000
_cell.length_c   1.000
_cell.angle_alpha   90.00
_cell.angle_beta   90.00
_cell.angle_gamma   90.00
#
_symmetry.space_group_name_H-M   'P 1'
#
loop_
_entity.id
_entity.type
_entity.pdbx_description
1 polymer ?
#
loop_
_entity_poly.entity_id
_entity_poly.type
_entity_poly.pdbx_seq_one_letter_code
_entity_poly.pdbx_strand_id
1 'polypeptide(L)'
;MLTTDFLASAGWPHLTENKTLRKLVKALDPCYDLPSVGKVQRLLLPTLKNEIILSIKDRLRKAATRRVSITLDMWSHSGKSGFLTIIIHWLTENFEMDSAS
;
A
#
# COMPACT_ATOMS: atom_id res chain seq x y z
N MET A 1 -13.04 -2.54 10.15
CA MET A 1 -11.73 -1.98 9.76
C MET A 1 -10.97 -2.86 8.77
N LEU A 2 -11.09 -4.19 8.80
CA LEU A 2 -10.43 -5.10 7.84
C LEU A 2 -10.75 -4.86 6.35
N THR A 3 -12.00 -4.48 6.04
CA THR A 3 -12.45 -4.31 4.65
C THR A 3 -11.93 -3.02 4.00
N THR A 4 -11.76 -1.93 4.75
CA THR A 4 -11.15 -0.69 4.24
C THR A 4 -9.68 -0.85 3.96
N ASP A 5 -8.97 -1.56 4.84
CA ASP A 5 -7.53 -1.80 4.72
C ASP A 5 -7.26 -2.72 3.53
N PHE A 6 -8.07 -3.76 3.34
CA PHE A 6 -8.02 -4.63 2.16
C PHE A 6 -8.25 -3.87 0.85
N LEU A 7 -9.26 -2.99 0.80
CA LEU A 7 -9.56 -2.22 -0.43
C LEU A 7 -8.45 -1.22 -0.75
N ALA A 8 -7.85 -0.62 0.28
CA ALA A 8 -6.74 0.30 0.13
C ALA A 8 -5.44 -0.43 -0.26
N SER A 9 -5.18 -1.62 0.30
CA SER A 9 -4.03 -2.46 -0.04
C SER A 9 -4.13 -3.09 -1.42
N ALA A 10 -5.33 -3.42 -1.90
CA ALA A 10 -5.56 -3.93 -3.25
C ALA A 10 -5.30 -2.88 -4.34
N GLY A 11 -5.21 -1.58 -3.97
CA GLY A 11 -4.86 -0.50 -4.90
C GLY A 11 -5.88 -0.23 -5.99
N TRP A 12 -7.07 -0.85 -5.94
CA TRP A 12 -8.08 -0.80 -6.99
C TRP A 12 -9.40 -0.19 -6.48
N PRO A 13 -9.57 1.14 -6.57
CA PRO A 13 -10.80 1.81 -6.14
C PRO A 13 -12.07 1.24 -6.77
N HIS A 14 -11.99 0.81 -8.04
CA HIS A 14 -13.10 0.22 -8.79
C HIS A 14 -13.57 -1.13 -8.26
N LEU A 15 -12.75 -1.81 -7.43
CA LEU A 15 -13.15 -3.06 -6.80
C LEU A 15 -14.39 -2.86 -5.92
N THR A 16 -14.56 -1.66 -5.36
CA THR A 16 -15.78 -1.30 -4.61
C THR A 16 -17.05 -1.36 -5.44
N GLU A 17 -16.98 -1.23 -6.77
CA GLU A 17 -18.15 -1.27 -7.67
C GLU A 17 -18.49 -2.70 -8.13
N ASN A 18 -17.61 -3.68 -7.84
CA ASN A 18 -17.82 -5.06 -8.21
C ASN A 18 -19.08 -5.64 -7.54
N LYS A 19 -20.06 -6.07 -8.35
CA LYS A 19 -21.34 -6.60 -7.87
C LYS A 19 -21.17 -7.88 -7.04
N THR A 20 -20.26 -8.77 -7.43
CA THR A 20 -19.99 -10.01 -6.70
C THR A 20 -19.39 -9.72 -5.33
N LEU A 21 -18.44 -8.79 -5.26
CA LEU A 21 -17.85 -8.36 -3.99
C LEU A 21 -18.89 -7.69 -3.08
N ARG A 22 -19.74 -6.80 -3.62
CA ARG A 22 -20.84 -6.19 -2.85
C ARG A 22 -21.77 -7.23 -2.25
N LYS A 23 -22.15 -8.26 -3.02
CA LYS A 23 -22.98 -9.37 -2.54
C LYS A 23 -22.27 -10.16 -1.44
N LEU A 24 -20.99 -10.48 -1.64
CA LEU A 24 -20.18 -11.19 -0.64
C LEU A 24 -20.10 -10.41 0.67
N VAL A 25 -19.77 -9.11 0.59
CA VAL A 25 -19.66 -8.25 1.76
C VAL A 25 -20.99 -8.16 2.50
N LYS A 26 -22.12 -8.01 1.79
CA LYS A 26 -23.46 -8.02 2.40
C LYS A 26 -23.85 -9.37 3.01
N ALA A 27 -23.35 -10.48 2.48
CA ALA A 27 -23.56 -11.79 3.07
C ALA A 27 -22.76 -11.98 4.37
N LEU A 28 -21.57 -11.38 4.46
CA LEU A 28 -20.72 -11.42 5.66
C LEU A 28 -21.18 -10.45 6.75
N ASP A 29 -21.52 -9.22 6.36
CA ASP A 29 -22.04 -8.17 7.24
C ASP A 29 -23.14 -7.38 6.50
N PRO A 30 -24.42 -7.66 6.75
CA PRO A 30 -25.54 -6.97 6.10
C PRO A 30 -25.58 -5.46 6.36
N CYS A 31 -25.06 -5.01 7.50
CA CYS A 31 -25.06 -3.61 7.91
C CYS A 31 -23.89 -2.82 7.29
N TYR A 32 -22.86 -3.49 6.79
CA TYR A 32 -21.71 -2.83 6.20
C TYR A 32 -21.95 -2.48 4.72
N ASP A 33 -21.59 -1.26 4.33
CA ASP A 33 -21.60 -0.80 2.94
C ASP A 33 -20.20 -0.47 2.46
N LEU A 34 -19.86 -0.96 1.26
CA LEU A 34 -18.58 -0.64 0.64
C LEU A 34 -18.50 0.87 0.34
N PRO A 35 -17.35 1.52 0.61
CA PRO A 35 -17.16 2.93 0.31
C PRO A 35 -17.26 3.18 -1.21
N SER A 36 -17.61 4.41 -1.59
CA SER A 36 -17.57 4.82 -2.99
C SER A 36 -16.12 4.92 -3.50
N VAL A 37 -15.94 4.77 -4.82
CA VAL A 37 -14.64 4.99 -5.48
C VAL A 37 -14.03 6.33 -5.09
N GLY A 38 -14.84 7.39 -5.08
CA GLY A 38 -14.39 8.73 -4.69
C GLY A 38 -13.89 8.80 -3.24
N LYS A 39 -14.55 8.10 -2.30
CA LYS A 39 -14.09 8.01 -0.92
C LYS A 39 -12.78 7.21 -0.80
N VAL A 40 -12.65 6.12 -1.56
CA VAL A 40 -11.39 5.35 -1.60
C VAL A 40 -10.24 6.21 -2.11
N GLN A 41 -10.44 6.89 -3.25
CA GLN A 41 -9.39 7.68 -3.90
C GLN A 41 -8.99 8.93 -3.13
N ARG A 42 -9.96 9.67 -2.58
CA ARG A 42 -9.70 10.99 -1.99
C ARG A 42 -9.39 10.94 -0.49
N LEU A 43 -9.83 9.89 0.20
CA LEU A 43 -9.65 9.76 1.64
C LEU A 43 -8.81 8.54 2.01
N LEU A 44 -9.22 7.33 1.62
CA LEU A 44 -8.58 6.11 2.13
C LEU A 44 -7.15 5.92 1.60
N LEU A 45 -6.93 6.07 0.28
CA LEU A 45 -5.60 5.92 -0.31
C LEU A 45 -4.59 6.95 0.22
N PRO A 46 -4.91 8.26 0.31
CA PRO A 46 -4.01 9.23 0.92
C PRO A 46 -3.71 8.95 2.39
N THR A 47 -4.73 8.55 3.18
CA THR A 47 -4.53 8.20 4.60
C THR A 47 -3.59 7.01 4.75
N LEU A 48 -3.85 5.92 4.01
CA LEU A 48 -2.99 4.72 4.06
C LEU A 48 -1.56 5.05 3.62
N LYS A 49 -1.39 5.85 2.55
CA LYS A 49 -0.06 6.29 2.10
C LYS A 49 0.69 7.02 3.22
N ASN A 50 0.02 7.92 3.94
CA ASN A 50 0.64 8.65 5.04
C ASN A 50 1.04 7.72 6.20
N GLU A 51 0.18 6.77 6.56
CA GLU A 51 0.47 5.77 7.59
C GLU A 51 1.67 4.91 7.23
N ILE A 52 1.75 4.44 5.98
CA ILE A 52 2.90 3.68 5.46
C ILE A 52 4.18 4.53 5.52
N ILE A 53 4.14 5.78 5.07
CA ILE A 53 5.30 6.70 5.12
C ILE A 53 5.78 6.90 6.56
N LEU A 54 4.87 7.08 7.52
CA LEU A 54 5.21 7.25 8.93
C LEU A 54 5.84 5.97 9.50
N SER A 55 5.28 4.80 9.17
CA SER A 55 5.82 3.50 9.57
C SER A 55 7.23 3.26 9.03
N ILE A 56 7.47 3.57 7.75
CA ILE A 56 8.81 3.46 7.13
C ILE A 56 9.80 4.41 7.83
N LYS A 57 9.41 5.65 8.10
CA LYS A 57 10.26 6.62 8.81
C LYS A 57 10.63 6.14 10.20
N ASP A 58 9.69 5.56 10.94
CA ASP A 58 9.94 5.00 12.27
C ASP A 58 10.91 3.81 12.21
N ARG A 59 10.70 2.88 11.27
CA ARG A 59 11.60 1.74 11.05
C ARG A 59 13.01 2.17 10.65
N LEU A 60 13.14 3.17 9.77
CA LEU A 60 14.44 3.70 9.36
C LEU A 60 15.19 4.40 10.50
N ARG A 61 14.48 5.06 11.43
CA ARG A 61 15.11 5.65 12.64
C ARG A 61 15.74 4.58 13.54
N LYS A 62 15.21 3.36 13.49
CA LYS A 62 15.67 2.17 14.25
C LYS A 62 16.67 1.31 13.46
N ALA A 63 17.12 1.76 12.28
CA ALA A 63 18.08 1.01 11.48
C ALA A 63 19.46 0.95 12.17
N ALA A 64 20.04 -0.24 12.29
CA ALA A 64 21.22 -0.50 13.10
C ALA A 64 22.46 0.27 12.67
N THR A 65 22.65 0.43 11.35
CA THR A 65 23.91 0.93 10.77
C THR A 65 23.85 2.39 10.36
N ARG A 66 22.69 3.06 10.49
CA ARG A 66 22.39 4.38 9.88
C ARG A 66 22.75 4.45 8.37
N ARG A 67 22.85 3.30 7.72
CA ARG A 67 23.14 3.15 6.30
C ARG A 67 21.99 2.41 5.64
N VAL A 68 21.74 2.76 4.39
CA VAL A 68 20.74 2.11 3.56
C VAL A 68 21.37 1.73 2.23
N SER A 69 20.88 0.65 1.62
CA SER A 69 21.09 0.35 0.21
C SER A 69 19.81 0.72 -0.55
N ILE A 70 19.93 1.05 -1.83
CA ILE A 70 18.79 1.40 -2.68
C ILE A 70 18.87 0.54 -3.93
N THR A 71 17.79 -0.18 -4.23
CA THR A 71 17.59 -0.87 -5.50
C THR A 71 16.67 -0.03 -6.37
N LEU A 72 17.07 0.17 -7.61
CA LEU A 72 16.28 0.85 -8.64
C LEU A 72 15.92 -0.19 -9.70
N ASP A 73 14.63 -0.43 -9.89
CA ASP A 73 14.12 -1.29 -10.95
C ASP A 73 13.39 -0.42 -11.99
N MET A 74 13.85 -0.48 -13.23
CA MET A 74 13.37 0.37 -14.31
C MET A 74 12.95 -0.47 -15.49
N TRP A 75 11.72 -0.27 -15.94
CA TRP A 75 11.22 -0.93 -17.15
C TRP A 75 10.38 0.04 -17.97
N SER A 76 10.22 -0.27 -19.25
CA SER A 76 9.31 0.44 -20.14
C SER A 76 8.28 -0.51 -20.69
N HIS A 77 7.06 0.00 -20.89
CA HIS A 77 6.03 -0.71 -21.65
C HIS A 77 5.94 -0.08 -23.04
N SER A 78 5.73 -0.89 -24.08
CA SER A 78 5.71 -0.50 -25.49
C SER A 78 4.54 0.45 -25.79
N GLY A 79 4.66 1.72 -25.39
CA GLY A 79 3.53 2.64 -25.50
C GLY A 79 3.61 4.00 -24.79
N LYS A 80 4.79 4.48 -24.35
CA LYS A 80 5.07 5.86 -23.83
C LYS A 80 5.21 6.04 -22.32
N SER A 81 5.33 4.98 -21.51
CA SER A 81 5.56 5.12 -20.07
C SER A 81 6.79 4.33 -19.62
N GLY A 82 7.74 5.03 -19.02
CA GLY A 82 8.82 4.44 -18.23
C GLY A 82 8.37 4.35 -16.78
N PHE A 83 8.71 3.25 -16.13
CA PHE A 83 8.43 3.01 -14.72
C PHE A 83 9.75 2.92 -13.96
N LEU A 84 9.75 3.44 -12.74
CA LEU A 84 10.86 3.33 -11.81
C LEU A 84 10.28 2.91 -10.46
N THR A 85 10.73 1.77 -9.97
CA THR A 85 10.53 1.34 -8.59
C THR A 85 11.81 1.62 -7.81
N ILE A 86 11.67 2.23 -6.65
CA ILE A 86 12.75 2.45 -5.70
C ILE A 86 12.46 1.60 -4.47
N ILE A 87 13.41 0.76 -4.08
CA ILE A 87 13.33 -0.03 -2.85
C ILE A 87 14.53 0.35 -1.99
N ILE A 88 14.26 0.71 -0.73
CA ILE A 88 15.29 0.99 0.27
C ILE A 88 15.45 -0.25 1.13
N HIS A 89 16.69 -0.68 1.35
CA HIS A 89 17.05 -1.82 2.19
C HIS A 89 17.93 -1.37 3.35
N TRP A 90 17.72 -1.92 4.54
CA TRP A 90 18.56 -1.66 5.71
C TRP A 90 18.67 -2.89 6.61
N LEU A 91 19.57 -2.84 7.58
CA LEU A 91 19.68 -3.86 8.63
C LEU A 91 18.97 -3.38 9.89
N THR A 92 18.16 -4.25 10.47
CA THR A 92 17.59 -4.07 11.81
C THR A 92 18.67 -4.28 12.87
N GLU A 93 18.38 -3.94 14.13
CA GLU A 93 19.28 -4.17 15.28
C GLU A 93 19.66 -5.64 15.46
N ASN A 94 18.81 -6.56 15.00
CA ASN A 94 19.04 -8.01 15.04
C ASN A 94 19.82 -8.53 13.81
N PHE A 95 20.38 -7.62 12.99
CA PHE A 95 21.07 -7.95 11.74
C PHE A 95 20.18 -8.68 10.71
N GLU A 96 18.87 -8.48 10.78
CA GLU A 96 17.94 -8.94 9.76
C GLU A 96 17.80 -7.88 8.68
N MET A 97 17.66 -8.31 7.42
CA MET A 97 17.40 -7.40 6.31
C MET A 97 15.93 -6.99 6.33
N ASP A 98 15.69 -5.69 6.28
CA ASP A 98 14.36 -5.11 6.13
C ASP A 98 14.31 -4.19 4.89
N SER A 99 13.13 -3.97 4.33
CA SER A 99 12.95 -3.24 3.06
C SER A 99 11.63 -2.47 2.99
N ALA A 100 11.61 -1.41 2.19
CA ALA A 100 10.41 -0.63 1.89
C ALA A 100 10.49 0.03 0.50
N SER A 101 9.33 0.21 -0.13
CA SER A 101 9.13 0.88 -1.42
C SER A 101 8.13 2.03 -1.30
#